data_AF-A0A2U3LE17-F1
#
_entry.id   AF-A0A2U3LE17-F1
#
_cell.length_a   1.000
_cell.length_b   1.000
_cell.length_c   1.000
_cell.angle_alpha   90.00
_cell.angle_beta   90.00
_cell.angle_gamma   90.00
#
_symmetry.space_group_name_H-M   'P 1'
#
loop_
_entity.id
_entity.type
_entity.pdbx_description
1 polymer ?
#
loop_
_entity_poly.entity_id
_entity_poly.type
_entity_poly.pdbx_seq_one_letter_code
_entity_poly.pdbx_strand_id
1 'polypeptide(L)'
;MMTGAGKATQTLRDGQWVILDADMAMVFKAPEEAWSAAQRVGNANMEGGSQTRRAGRNVASRPEAARLRQLIEPLNLTDAYGPTFSIQECRSLHDLIRYSHEMAVLAMFQTGDDILESAEVLVRRLEGAVPLHFLIIDLGGGIASESNKFRVRLEDILSLPMLALWKGILTPGLRWNLPPPAAMVSGLMSRSMFDSGSARPIGQQNYALITRDYLNLNARVDYHFAMVDAVCGSNPRENHIRFRFKGGGTTAVQRERRALFITEVLEANNFFVDQRGDLVTASILETQQSETEDRLVMLGRLLGFSRLLDATMRDDTVHKKVARAFIDGDYALTTVGQE
;
A
#
# COMPACT_ATOMS: atom_id res chain seq x y z
N MET A 1 4.36 -21.66 -8.23
CA MET A 1 4.25 -20.27 -8.73
C MET A 1 5.49 -20.02 -9.56
N MET A 2 5.36 -19.52 -10.78
CA MET A 2 6.48 -19.18 -11.65
C MET A 2 6.41 -17.68 -11.92
N THR A 3 7.44 -16.94 -11.52
CA THR A 3 7.58 -15.50 -11.77
C THR A 3 8.64 -15.27 -12.85
N GLY A 4 8.70 -14.06 -13.43
CA GLY A 4 9.73 -13.71 -14.42
C GLY A 4 9.57 -14.39 -15.79
N ALA A 5 8.36 -14.82 -16.17
CA ALA A 5 8.08 -15.48 -17.46
C ALA A 5 8.07 -14.49 -18.65
N GLY A 6 8.99 -13.52 -18.68
CA GLY A 6 9.25 -12.50 -19.71
C GLY A 6 8.17 -12.26 -20.77
N LYS A 7 8.11 -13.12 -21.80
CA LYS A 7 7.24 -12.99 -22.99
C LYS A 7 5.85 -13.62 -22.85
N ALA A 8 5.47 -14.05 -21.65
CA ALA A 8 4.20 -14.74 -21.40
C ALA A 8 2.99 -13.91 -21.86
N THR A 9 3.00 -12.59 -21.61
CA THR A 9 1.94 -11.66 -22.02
C THR A 9 1.81 -11.47 -23.54
N GLN A 10 2.84 -11.84 -24.31
CA GLN A 10 2.82 -11.79 -25.78
C GLN A 10 2.52 -13.15 -26.41
N THR A 11 2.84 -14.23 -25.70
CA THR A 11 2.78 -15.60 -26.23
C THR A 11 1.47 -16.31 -25.86
N LEU A 12 0.93 -16.01 -24.68
CA LEU A 12 -0.31 -16.59 -24.19
C LEU A 12 -1.50 -15.72 -24.62
N ARG A 13 -2.57 -16.38 -25.05
CA ARG A 13 -3.83 -15.70 -25.38
C ARG A 13 -4.79 -15.79 -24.21
N ASP A 14 -5.65 -14.78 -24.08
CA ASP A 14 -6.76 -14.84 -23.13
C ASP A 14 -7.63 -16.08 -23.38
N GLY A 15 -8.03 -16.76 -22.31
CA GLY A 15 -8.75 -18.04 -22.35
C GLY A 15 -7.94 -19.27 -22.78
N GLN A 16 -6.64 -19.14 -23.08
CA GLN A 16 -5.80 -20.28 -23.45
C GLN A 16 -5.44 -21.14 -22.23
N TRP A 17 -5.77 -22.43 -22.30
CA TRP A 17 -5.35 -23.40 -21.29
C TRP A 17 -3.88 -23.78 -21.45
N VAL A 18 -3.14 -23.71 -20.35
CA VAL A 18 -1.73 -24.07 -20.26
C VAL A 18 -1.45 -24.96 -19.05
N ILE A 19 -0.41 -25.77 -19.14
CA ILE A 19 0.18 -26.49 -18.00
C ILE A 19 1.45 -25.76 -17.61
N LEU A 20 1.57 -25.43 -16.33
CA LEU A 20 2.72 -24.74 -15.77
C LEU A 20 3.50 -25.70 -14.88
N ASP A 21 4.73 -26.00 -15.28
CA ASP A 21 5.70 -26.73 -14.45
C ASP A 21 6.64 -25.71 -13.80
N ALA A 22 6.38 -25.42 -12.52
CA ALA A 22 7.16 -24.45 -11.76
C ALA A 22 8.55 -24.98 -11.38
N ASP A 23 8.73 -26.30 -11.28
CA ASP A 23 10.00 -26.90 -10.89
C ASP A 23 11.02 -26.82 -12.04
N MET A 24 10.54 -26.97 -13.27
CA MET A 24 11.37 -26.85 -14.48
C MET A 24 11.29 -25.49 -15.18
N ALA A 25 10.52 -24.55 -14.63
CA ALA A 25 10.24 -23.24 -15.24
C ALA A 25 9.74 -23.33 -16.70
N MET A 26 8.83 -24.27 -16.97
CA MET A 26 8.31 -24.53 -18.31
C MET A 26 6.80 -24.32 -18.39
N VAL A 27 6.35 -23.84 -19.55
CA VAL A 27 4.93 -23.67 -19.89
C VAL A 27 4.62 -24.50 -21.12
N PHE A 28 3.62 -25.37 -21.00
CA PHE A 28 3.15 -26.24 -22.08
C PHE A 28 1.73 -25.85 -22.47
N LYS A 29 1.38 -26.07 -23.75
CA LYS A 29 -0.01 -26.03 -24.17
C LYS A 29 -0.76 -27.17 -23.48
N ALA A 30 -1.89 -26.88 -22.84
CA ALA A 30 -2.69 -27.93 -22.21
C ALA A 30 -3.38 -28.78 -23.31
N PRO A 31 -3.25 -30.11 -23.27
CA PRO A 31 -4.05 -30.99 -24.12
C PRO A 31 -5.53 -30.91 -23.75
N GLU A 32 -6.41 -31.21 -24.70
CA GLU A 32 -7.87 -31.08 -24.55
C GLU A 32 -8.45 -31.93 -23.40
N GLU A 33 -7.84 -33.08 -23.16
CA GLU A 33 -8.16 -33.98 -22.06
C GLU A 33 -7.90 -33.34 -20.69
N ALA A 34 -6.84 -32.53 -20.56
CA ALA A 34 -6.43 -31.95 -19.29
C ALA A 34 -7.38 -30.84 -18.81
N TRP A 35 -7.88 -29.99 -19.71
CA TRP A 35 -8.80 -28.92 -19.32
C TRP A 35 -10.27 -29.35 -19.35
N SER A 36 -10.67 -30.33 -20.17
CA SER A 36 -12.01 -30.90 -20.11
C SER A 36 -12.27 -31.62 -18.79
N ALA A 37 -11.25 -32.25 -18.19
CA ALA A 37 -11.31 -32.76 -16.83
C ALA A 37 -11.42 -31.63 -15.79
N ALA A 38 -10.68 -30.53 -15.96
CA ALA A 38 -10.72 -29.38 -15.07
C ALA A 38 -12.07 -28.63 -15.09
N GLN A 39 -12.72 -28.52 -16.26
CA GLN A 39 -14.06 -27.94 -16.39
C GLN A 39 -15.14 -28.76 -15.67
N ARG A 40 -15.06 -30.10 -15.70
CA ARG A 40 -15.99 -30.97 -14.95
C ARG A 40 -15.89 -30.75 -13.44
N VAL A 41 -14.67 -30.51 -12.94
CA VAL A 41 -14.41 -30.20 -11.52
C VAL A 41 -14.81 -28.75 -11.18
N GLY A 42 -14.60 -27.81 -12.10
CA GLY A 42 -14.97 -26.40 -11.95
C GLY A 42 -16.49 -26.17 -11.88
N ASN A 43 -17.27 -26.86 -12.71
CA ASN A 43 -18.73 -26.77 -12.69
C ASN A 43 -19.35 -27.43 -11.45
N ALA A 44 -18.78 -28.52 -10.95
CA ALA A 44 -19.22 -29.14 -9.70
C ALA A 44 -18.96 -28.26 -8.46
N ASN A 45 -17.98 -27.35 -8.52
CA ASN A 45 -17.64 -26.42 -7.43
C ASN A 45 -18.37 -25.06 -7.53
N MET A 46 -19.19 -24.81 -8.57
CA MET A 46 -20.03 -23.60 -8.64
C MET A 46 -21.33 -23.74 -7.85
N GLU A 47 -21.81 -24.95 -7.57
CA GLU A 47 -23.01 -25.20 -6.73
C GLU A 47 -22.68 -25.41 -5.24
N GLY A 48 -21.41 -25.53 -4.88
CA GLY A 48 -20.96 -25.69 -3.49
C GLY A 48 -19.64 -24.96 -3.27
N GLY A 49 -19.68 -23.92 -2.44
CA GLY A 49 -18.60 -22.96 -2.20
C GLY A 49 -17.18 -23.52 -2.30
N SER A 50 -16.36 -22.82 -3.09
CA SER A 50 -14.94 -23.04 -3.35
C SER A 50 -14.16 -23.58 -2.15
N GLN A 51 -13.91 -24.89 -2.14
CA GLN A 51 -12.76 -25.48 -1.47
C GLN A 51 -11.78 -25.92 -2.55
N THR A 52 -10.76 -25.10 -2.79
CA THR A 52 -9.58 -25.49 -3.57
C THR A 52 -8.90 -26.68 -2.90
N ARG A 53 -9.27 -27.91 -3.31
CA ARG A 53 -8.49 -29.11 -3.00
C ARG A 53 -7.15 -29.00 -3.70
N ARG A 54 -6.13 -28.51 -2.97
CA ARG A 54 -4.73 -28.75 -3.35
C ARG A 54 -4.56 -30.26 -3.50
N ALA A 55 -4.19 -30.71 -4.69
CA ALA A 55 -3.75 -32.08 -4.93
C ALA A 55 -2.47 -32.31 -4.11
N GLY A 56 -2.64 -32.72 -2.86
CA GLY A 56 -1.56 -33.28 -2.07
C GLY A 56 -1.10 -34.54 -2.78
N ARG A 57 0.16 -34.57 -3.21
CA ARG A 57 0.87 -35.83 -3.39
C ARG A 57 0.59 -36.64 -2.13
N ASN A 58 -0.16 -37.73 -2.26
CA ASN A 58 -0.30 -38.76 -1.24
C ASN A 58 1.05 -39.48 -1.07
N VAL A 59 2.07 -38.75 -0.61
CA VAL A 59 3.07 -39.37 0.25
C VAL A 59 2.28 -39.65 1.51
N ALA A 60 2.10 -40.91 1.86
CA ALA A 60 1.46 -41.32 3.10
C ALA A 60 2.17 -40.61 4.26
N SER A 61 1.70 -39.41 4.61
CA SER A 61 2.32 -38.61 5.64
C SER A 61 2.00 -39.35 6.91
N ARG A 62 3.03 -39.88 7.58
CA ARG A 62 2.88 -40.44 8.91
C ARG A 62 2.03 -39.45 9.73
N PRO A 63 1.04 -39.91 10.52
CA PRO A 63 0.13 -39.02 11.26
C PRO A 63 0.88 -37.94 12.06
N GLU A 64 2.06 -38.29 12.57
CA GLU A 64 3.00 -37.41 13.25
C GLU A 64 3.50 -36.26 12.37
N ALA A 65 3.89 -36.55 11.12
CA ALA A 65 4.36 -35.55 10.17
C ALA A 65 3.23 -34.60 9.71
N ALA A 66 2.01 -35.12 9.55
CA ALA A 66 0.83 -34.30 9.27
C ALA A 66 0.53 -33.35 10.44
N ARG A 67 0.59 -33.87 11.68
CA ARG A 67 0.40 -33.08 12.90
C ARG A 67 1.47 -32.00 13.06
N LEU A 68 2.73 -32.33 12.74
CA LEU A 68 3.83 -31.35 12.78
C LEU A 68 3.64 -30.25 11.73
N ARG A 69 3.23 -30.60 10.50
CA ARG A 69 2.95 -29.60 9.45
C ARG A 69 1.85 -28.62 9.84
N GLN A 70 0.78 -29.09 10.51
CA GLN A 70 -0.29 -28.22 11.01
C GLN A 70 0.19 -27.18 12.04
N LEU A 71 1.27 -27.48 12.77
CA LEU A 71 1.87 -26.57 13.74
C LEU A 71 2.95 -25.65 13.12
N ILE A 72 3.37 -25.89 11.87
CA ILE A 72 4.45 -25.15 11.22
C ILE A 72 3.94 -24.30 10.06
N GLU A 73 3.26 -24.91 9.09
CA GLU A 73 2.99 -24.31 7.77
C GLU A 73 1.87 -23.24 7.74
N PRO A 74 0.73 -23.42 8.43
CA PRO A 74 -0.41 -22.50 8.29
C PRO A 74 -0.07 -21.07 8.70
N LEU A 75 -0.54 -20.08 7.93
CA LEU A 75 -0.47 -18.67 8.30
C LEU A 75 -1.87 -18.18 8.66
N ASN A 76 -2.13 -18.06 9.96
CA ASN A 76 -3.43 -17.66 10.51
C ASN A 76 -3.45 -16.16 10.86
N LEU A 77 -2.30 -15.60 11.27
CA LEU A 77 -2.09 -14.17 11.53
C LEU A 77 -1.97 -13.39 10.22
N THR A 78 -3.07 -13.31 9.48
CA THR A 78 -3.08 -12.75 8.12
C THR A 78 -3.29 -11.25 8.07
N ASP A 79 -3.85 -10.66 9.12
CA ASP A 79 -4.12 -9.24 9.24
C ASP A 79 -3.17 -8.63 10.28
N ALA A 80 -2.07 -8.04 9.83
CA ALA A 80 -1.04 -7.41 10.66
C ALA A 80 -1.55 -6.27 11.57
N TYR A 81 -2.73 -5.75 11.26
CA TYR A 81 -3.24 -4.53 11.87
C TYR A 81 -4.67 -4.66 12.41
N GLY A 82 -5.22 -5.87 12.38
CA GLY A 82 -6.50 -6.21 12.99
C GLY A 82 -6.36 -6.38 14.51
N PRO A 83 -7.47 -6.31 15.26
CA PRO A 83 -7.46 -6.52 16.71
C PRO A 83 -7.03 -7.94 17.11
N THR A 84 -7.03 -8.87 16.15
CA THR A 84 -6.59 -10.26 16.31
C THR A 84 -5.08 -10.43 16.05
N PHE A 85 -4.34 -9.38 15.69
CA PHE A 85 -2.90 -9.46 15.52
C PHE A 85 -2.18 -9.42 16.86
N SER A 86 -2.19 -10.55 17.55
CA SER A 86 -1.61 -10.68 18.89
C SER A 86 -0.85 -11.98 19.04
N ILE A 87 0.14 -11.98 19.94
CA ILE A 87 0.93 -13.18 20.25
C ILE A 87 0.05 -14.33 20.77
N GLN A 88 -1.08 -14.01 21.44
CA GLN A 88 -2.04 -15.00 21.93
C GLN A 88 -2.81 -15.71 20.81
N GLU A 89 -2.87 -15.13 19.61
CA GLU A 89 -3.54 -15.72 18.44
C GLU A 89 -2.58 -16.50 17.53
N CYS A 90 -1.30 -16.62 17.89
CA CYS A 90 -0.32 -17.46 17.18
C CYS A 90 -0.67 -18.95 17.34
N ARG A 91 -0.97 -19.62 16.22
CA ARG A 91 -1.34 -21.05 16.21
C ARG A 91 -0.32 -21.94 15.49
N SER A 92 0.67 -21.33 14.84
CA SER A 92 1.75 -22.03 14.13
C SER A 92 3.11 -21.35 14.30
N LEU A 93 4.18 -22.02 13.86
CA LEU A 93 5.51 -21.43 13.77
C LEU A 93 5.54 -20.28 12.73
N HIS A 94 4.84 -20.41 11.61
CA HIS A 94 4.75 -19.35 10.60
C HIS A 94 4.05 -18.09 11.14
N ASP A 95 3.06 -18.26 12.02
CA ASP A 95 2.44 -17.16 12.76
C ASP A 95 3.44 -16.45 13.67
N LEU A 96 4.28 -17.19 14.39
CA LEU A 96 5.34 -16.60 15.24
C LEU A 96 6.36 -15.81 14.42
N ILE A 97 6.79 -16.36 13.28
CA ILE A 97 7.71 -15.66 12.36
C ILE A 97 7.08 -14.35 11.88
N ARG A 98 5.81 -14.39 11.47
CA ARG A 98 5.08 -13.20 11.01
C ARG A 98 4.87 -12.17 12.11
N TYR A 99 4.50 -12.61 13.31
CA TYR A 99 4.35 -11.75 14.48
C TYR A 99 5.68 -11.07 14.83
N SER A 100 6.78 -11.83 14.91
CA SER A 100 8.11 -11.28 15.17
C SER A 100 8.55 -10.28 14.09
N HIS A 101 8.26 -10.55 12.81
CA HIS A 101 8.53 -9.61 11.73
C HIS A 101 7.79 -8.28 11.93
N GLU A 102 6.48 -8.33 12.17
CA GLU A 102 5.68 -7.13 12.36
C GLU A 102 6.10 -6.37 13.64
N MET A 103 6.41 -7.09 14.73
CA MET A 103 6.92 -6.45 15.95
C MET A 103 8.28 -5.80 15.74
N ALA A 104 9.16 -6.36 14.90
CA ALA A 104 10.43 -5.73 14.53
C ALA A 104 10.21 -4.45 13.70
N VAL A 105 9.24 -4.47 12.78
CA VAL A 105 8.82 -3.28 12.01
C VAL A 105 8.25 -2.21 12.94
N LEU A 106 7.37 -2.58 13.88
CA LEU A 106 6.83 -1.67 14.90
C LEU A 106 7.91 -1.12 15.83
N ALA A 107 8.87 -1.94 16.25
CA ALA A 107 10.00 -1.52 17.07
C ALA A 107 10.91 -0.53 16.33
N MET A 108 11.12 -0.72 15.02
CA MET A 108 11.82 0.27 14.20
C MET A 108 11.08 1.62 14.20
N PHE A 109 9.75 1.62 14.16
CA PHE A 109 8.96 2.86 14.26
C PHE A 109 9.01 3.49 15.64
N GLN A 110 8.87 2.72 16.71
CA GLN A 110 9.00 3.23 18.08
C GLN A 110 10.40 3.79 18.32
N THR A 111 11.43 3.11 17.85
CA THR A 111 12.81 3.60 17.91
C THR A 111 12.97 4.88 17.08
N GLY A 112 12.31 4.98 15.91
CA GLY A 112 12.27 6.21 15.12
C GLY A 112 11.60 7.37 15.86
N ASP A 113 10.48 7.12 16.53
CA ASP A 113 9.75 8.09 17.36
C ASP A 113 10.59 8.49 18.60
N ASP A 114 11.26 7.56 19.28
CA ASP A 114 12.13 7.81 20.44
C ASP A 114 13.41 8.56 20.04
N ILE A 115 13.98 8.25 18.87
CA ILE A 115 15.10 9.00 18.27
C ILE A 115 14.63 10.41 17.87
N LEU A 116 13.39 10.56 17.38
CA LEU A 116 12.81 11.87 17.07
C LEU A 116 12.68 12.74 18.32
N GLU A 117 12.32 12.14 19.47
CA GLU A 117 12.23 12.82 20.77
C GLU A 117 13.61 13.12 21.40
N SER A 118 14.63 12.30 21.13
CA SER A 118 15.95 12.41 21.77
C SER A 118 17.06 13.04 20.90
N ALA A 119 16.89 13.09 19.58
CA ALA A 119 17.92 13.54 18.64
C ALA A 119 17.47 14.75 17.82
N GLU A 120 17.67 15.96 18.36
CA GLU A 120 17.63 17.22 17.58
C GLU A 120 18.64 17.22 16.40
N VAL A 121 19.55 16.23 16.32
CA VAL A 121 20.68 16.18 15.37
C VAL A 121 20.40 15.35 14.11
N LEU A 122 19.46 14.39 14.12
CA LEU A 122 19.15 13.52 12.96
C LEU A 122 17.91 13.96 12.17
N VAL A 123 17.08 14.79 12.80
CA VAL A 123 15.83 15.26 12.22
C VAL A 123 16.11 16.48 11.35
N ARG A 124 15.61 16.43 10.11
CA ARG A 124 15.69 17.50 9.12
C ARG A 124 14.28 17.92 8.76
N ARG A 125 14.01 19.21 8.62
CA ARG A 125 12.73 19.73 8.14
C ARG A 125 12.84 20.02 6.66
N LEU A 126 11.98 19.39 5.86
CA LEU A 126 11.89 19.69 4.43
C LEU A 126 11.22 21.04 4.24
N GLU A 127 11.92 21.97 3.61
CA GLU A 127 11.38 23.23 3.12
C GLU A 127 10.90 23.06 1.67
N GLY A 128 9.67 23.49 1.39
CA GLY A 128 9.07 23.32 0.07
C GLY A 128 7.70 23.95 -0.07
N ALA A 129 7.18 23.91 -1.30
CA ALA A 129 6.00 24.65 -1.77
C ALA A 129 4.63 24.06 -1.36
N VAL A 130 4.60 22.93 -0.64
CA VAL A 130 3.36 22.28 -0.20
C VAL A 130 3.09 22.64 1.26
N PRO A 131 1.84 22.92 1.67
CA PRO A 131 1.50 23.32 3.04
C PRO A 131 1.52 22.17 4.06
N LEU A 132 2.34 21.14 3.82
CA LEU A 132 2.58 20.05 4.76
C LEU A 132 4.03 20.11 5.23
N HIS A 133 4.21 20.17 6.54
CA HIS A 133 5.53 20.04 7.14
C HIS A 133 5.90 18.56 7.22
N PHE A 134 7.04 18.22 6.62
CA PHE A 134 7.64 16.90 6.71
C PHE A 134 8.97 16.97 7.43
N LEU A 135 9.13 16.09 8.41
CA LEU A 135 10.41 15.75 8.99
C LEU A 135 11.06 14.62 8.20
N ILE A 136 12.35 14.70 7.99
CA ILE A 136 13.15 13.71 7.29
C ILE A 136 14.17 13.19 8.28
N ILE A 137 14.25 11.87 8.39
CA ILE A 137 15.26 11.16 9.15
C ILE A 137 16.10 10.40 8.14
N ASP A 138 17.33 10.85 7.92
CA ASP A 138 18.27 10.16 7.01
C ASP A 138 18.98 9.04 7.78
N LEU A 139 18.69 7.79 7.41
CA LEU A 139 19.35 6.61 7.94
C LEU A 139 20.67 6.30 7.20
N GLY A 140 20.97 7.03 6.12
CA GLY A 140 22.22 6.96 5.39
C GLY A 140 22.06 7.21 3.89
N GLY A 141 22.78 8.22 3.38
CA GLY A 141 22.91 8.48 1.94
C GLY A 141 21.63 9.01 1.28
N GLY A 142 20.59 9.33 2.04
CA GLY A 142 19.35 9.93 1.56
C GLY A 142 19.44 11.45 1.38
N ILE A 143 20.38 12.12 2.06
CA ILE A 143 20.64 13.56 1.97
C ILE A 143 22.10 13.81 1.58
N ALA A 144 22.35 14.85 0.80
CA ALA A 144 23.71 15.27 0.45
C ALA A 144 24.53 15.64 1.70
N SER A 145 25.76 15.12 1.81
CA SER A 145 26.61 15.25 3.00
C SER A 145 26.94 16.69 3.40
N GLU A 146 26.85 17.65 2.48
CA GLU A 146 27.06 19.08 2.75
C GLU A 146 25.86 19.76 3.43
N SER A 147 24.71 19.07 3.50
CA SER A 147 23.46 19.60 4.07
C SER A 147 23.32 19.28 5.56
N ASN A 148 24.29 19.71 6.37
CA ASN A 148 24.21 19.56 7.84
C ASN A 148 23.26 20.59 8.50
N LYS A 149 22.28 21.09 7.75
CA LYS A 149 21.34 22.13 8.17
C LYS A 149 20.07 21.47 8.68
N PHE A 150 19.48 21.98 9.76
CA PHE A 150 18.15 21.51 10.21
C PHE A 150 17.08 21.63 9.11
N ARG A 151 17.18 22.65 8.24
CA ARG A 151 16.29 22.85 7.09
C ARG A 151 16.97 22.32 5.84
N VAL A 152 16.30 21.39 5.15
CA VAL A 152 16.76 20.79 3.88
C VAL A 152 15.77 21.14 2.79
N ARG A 153 16.26 21.39 1.58
CA ARG A 153 15.43 21.60 0.40
C ARG A 153 15.36 20.31 -0.41
N LEU A 154 14.40 20.22 -1.34
CA LEU A 154 14.27 19.04 -2.20
C LEU A 154 15.55 18.78 -3.02
N GLU A 155 16.29 19.83 -3.39
CA GLU A 155 17.58 19.74 -4.08
C GLU A 155 18.70 19.08 -3.25
N ASP A 156 18.56 19.05 -1.92
CA ASP A 156 19.52 18.41 -1.02
C ASP A 156 19.22 16.90 -0.84
N ILE A 157 18.08 16.41 -1.34
CA ILE A 157 17.66 15.01 -1.22
C ILE A 157 18.27 14.18 -2.35
N LEU A 158 18.86 13.05 -1.97
CA LEU A 158 19.47 12.07 -2.88
C LEU A 158 18.67 10.76 -2.96
N SER A 159 17.73 10.55 -2.04
CA SER A 159 16.87 9.36 -2.01
C SER A 159 15.98 9.29 -3.26
N LEU A 160 16.24 8.28 -4.10
CA LEU A 160 15.45 8.04 -5.33
C LEU A 160 13.94 7.89 -5.04
N PRO A 161 13.50 7.03 -4.11
CA PRO A 161 12.07 6.86 -3.87
C PRO A 161 11.41 8.12 -3.30
N MET A 162 12.12 8.88 -2.44
CA MET A 162 11.61 10.15 -1.91
C MET A 162 11.42 11.19 -3.01
N LEU A 163 12.42 11.36 -3.89
CA LEU A 163 12.34 12.29 -5.01
C LEU A 163 11.22 11.93 -5.98
N ALA A 164 11.07 10.64 -6.30
CA ALA A 164 9.99 10.14 -7.16
C ALA A 164 8.60 10.45 -6.56
N LEU A 165 8.40 10.14 -5.27
CA LEU A 165 7.17 10.47 -4.58
C LEU A 165 6.90 11.99 -4.57
N TRP A 166 7.94 12.80 -4.28
CA TRP A 166 7.80 14.26 -4.22
C TRP A 166 7.48 14.88 -5.58
N LYS A 167 8.04 14.35 -6.66
CA LYS A 167 7.69 14.74 -8.03
C LYS A 167 6.19 14.55 -8.29
N GLY A 168 5.59 13.51 -7.74
CA GLY A 168 4.15 13.29 -7.74
C GLY A 168 3.39 14.35 -6.94
N ILE A 169 3.80 14.56 -5.68
CA ILE A 169 3.21 15.54 -4.76
C ILE A 169 3.23 16.95 -5.35
N LEU A 170 4.29 17.33 -6.07
CA LEU A 170 4.45 18.65 -6.68
C LEU A 170 3.75 18.79 -8.04
N THR A 171 2.93 17.82 -8.46
CA THR A 171 2.21 17.89 -9.74
C THR A 171 1.29 19.12 -9.78
N PRO A 172 1.41 20.01 -10.78
CA PRO A 172 0.54 21.17 -10.92
C PRO A 172 -0.94 20.77 -11.05
N GLY A 173 -1.84 21.60 -10.53
CA GLY A 173 -3.27 21.34 -10.54
C GLY A 173 -3.79 20.53 -9.34
N LEU A 174 -2.90 19.96 -8.52
CA LEU A 174 -3.29 19.36 -7.24
C LEU A 174 -3.74 20.45 -6.25
N ARG A 175 -4.80 20.16 -5.50
CA ARG A 175 -5.53 21.12 -4.65
C ARG A 175 -4.90 21.26 -3.25
N TRP A 176 -3.57 21.38 -3.18
CA TRP A 176 -2.85 21.51 -1.91
C TRP A 176 -3.16 22.80 -1.15
N ASN A 177 -3.57 23.88 -1.82
CA ASN A 177 -3.85 25.16 -1.16
C ASN A 177 -5.33 25.40 -0.89
N LEU A 178 -6.20 24.42 -1.16
CA LEU A 178 -7.63 24.57 -0.93
C LEU A 178 -7.93 24.31 0.56
N PRO A 179 -8.59 25.24 1.28
CA PRO A 179 -8.97 25.00 2.67
C PRO A 179 -10.04 23.90 2.76
N PRO A 180 -10.06 23.10 3.85
CA PRO A 180 -11.10 22.11 4.05
C PRO A 180 -12.48 22.79 4.19
N PRO A 181 -13.58 22.17 3.71
CA PRO A 181 -14.93 22.73 3.86
C PRO A 181 -15.34 22.92 5.33
N ALA A 182 -16.05 24.01 5.65
CA ALA A 182 -16.45 24.36 7.02
C ALA A 182 -17.21 23.24 7.76
N ALA A 183 -18.01 22.44 7.06
CA ALA A 183 -18.73 21.29 7.63
C ALA A 183 -17.78 20.20 8.18
N MET A 184 -16.60 20.03 7.57
CA MET A 184 -15.55 19.08 7.99
C MET A 184 -14.83 19.58 9.25
N VAL A 185 -14.68 20.90 9.41
CA VAL A 185 -14.10 21.55 10.60
C VAL A 185 -15.06 21.46 11.80
N SER A 186 -16.37 21.63 11.58
CA SER A 186 -17.38 21.52 12.65
C SER A 186 -17.53 20.09 13.19
N GLY A 187 -17.47 19.07 12.32
CA GLY A 187 -17.43 17.66 12.73
C GLY A 187 -16.17 17.26 13.50
N LEU A 188 -15.10 18.07 13.41
CA LEU A 188 -13.84 17.87 14.11
C LEU A 188 -13.93 18.29 15.58
N MET A 189 -14.50 19.47 15.87
CA MET A 189 -14.64 19.96 17.24
C MET A 189 -15.49 19.04 18.11
N SER A 190 -16.51 18.40 17.51
CA SER A 190 -17.31 17.40 18.21
C SER A 190 -16.50 16.13 18.44
N ARG A 191 -15.84 15.56 17.42
CA ARG A 191 -15.09 14.30 17.54
C ARG A 191 -13.83 14.39 18.40
N SER A 192 -13.08 15.49 18.35
CA SER A 192 -11.90 15.68 19.21
C SER A 192 -12.26 15.78 20.70
N MET A 193 -13.50 16.18 21.02
CA MET A 193 -14.02 16.18 22.39
C MET A 193 -14.40 14.77 22.87
N PHE A 194 -14.68 13.83 21.97
CA PHE A 194 -15.14 12.47 22.29
C PHE A 194 -14.08 11.37 22.05
N ASP A 195 -12.95 11.68 21.41
CA ASP A 195 -11.90 10.72 21.05
C ASP A 195 -10.66 10.83 21.95
N SER A 196 -10.87 10.93 23.27
CA SER A 196 -9.80 10.94 24.29
C SER A 196 -9.12 9.57 24.50
N GLY A 197 -9.35 8.60 23.61
CA GLY A 197 -8.85 7.23 23.68
C GLY A 197 -8.04 6.77 22.48
N SER A 198 -7.82 7.61 21.46
CA SER A 198 -6.93 7.27 20.35
C SER A 198 -5.47 7.48 20.75
N ALA A 199 -4.63 6.45 20.55
CA ALA A 199 -3.23 6.42 20.98
C ALA A 199 -2.31 7.47 20.31
N ARG A 200 -2.83 8.35 19.44
CA ARG A 200 -2.07 9.39 18.72
C ARG A 200 -2.92 10.65 18.51
N PRO A 201 -2.76 11.67 19.38
CA PRO A 201 -3.50 12.94 19.31
C PRO A 201 -3.40 13.64 17.95
N ILE A 202 -4.37 14.51 17.67
CA ILE A 202 -4.41 15.40 16.50
C ILE A 202 -3.23 16.40 16.62
N GLY A 203 -2.28 16.38 15.68
CA GLY A 203 -1.15 17.32 15.65
C GLY A 203 0.27 16.72 15.49
N GLN A 204 0.42 15.40 15.38
CA GLN A 204 1.75 14.79 15.13
C GLN A 204 2.27 15.10 13.70
N GLN A 205 3.59 15.28 13.60
CA GLN A 205 4.30 15.71 12.40
C GLN A 205 4.35 14.61 11.35
N ASN A 206 4.21 14.96 10.06
CA ASN A 206 4.50 14.00 8.99
C ASN A 206 6.00 13.72 8.98
N TYR A 207 6.40 12.46 8.77
CA TYR A 207 7.81 12.11 8.70
C TYR A 207 8.11 11.14 7.56
N ALA A 208 9.36 11.19 7.10
CA ALA A 208 9.94 10.28 6.12
C ALA A 208 11.28 9.76 6.66
N LEU A 209 11.42 8.45 6.82
CA LEU A 209 12.71 7.80 7.01
C LEU A 209 13.24 7.46 5.63
N ILE A 210 14.45 7.90 5.32
CA ILE A 210 15.03 7.71 3.99
C ILE A 210 16.45 7.16 4.06
N THR A 211 16.81 6.38 3.06
CA THR A 211 18.20 6.14 2.64
C THR A 211 18.31 6.49 1.15
N ARG A 212 19.45 6.16 0.51
CA ARG A 212 19.61 6.32 -0.94
C ARG A 212 18.49 5.66 -1.77
N ASP A 213 18.10 4.44 -1.39
CA ASP A 213 17.18 3.60 -2.18
C ASP A 213 15.93 3.16 -1.40
N TYR A 214 15.74 3.66 -0.17
CA TYR A 214 14.60 3.33 0.68
C TYR A 214 13.84 4.57 1.14
N LEU A 215 12.52 4.43 1.24
CA LEU A 215 11.60 5.42 1.78
C LEU A 215 10.58 4.73 2.67
N ASN A 216 10.44 5.22 3.90
CA ASN A 216 9.27 4.95 4.72
C ASN A 216 8.62 6.28 5.13
N LEU A 217 7.47 6.57 4.54
CA LEU A 217 6.68 7.77 4.77
C LEU A 217 5.51 7.45 5.67
N ASN A 218 5.35 8.27 6.71
CA ASN A 218 4.11 8.38 7.48
C ASN A 218 3.55 9.79 7.31
N ALA A 219 2.44 9.89 6.59
CA ALA A 219 1.78 11.15 6.30
C ALA A 219 0.35 11.16 6.86
N ARG A 220 0.05 12.15 7.70
CA ARG A 220 -1.31 12.51 8.09
C ARG A 220 -1.73 13.74 7.29
N VAL A 221 -2.39 13.48 6.16
CA VAL A 221 -2.87 14.52 5.25
C VAL A 221 -4.25 14.98 5.70
N ASP A 222 -4.28 16.01 6.54
CA ASP A 222 -5.44 16.49 7.28
C ASP A 222 -6.14 15.39 8.10
N TYR A 223 -7.15 14.75 7.52
CA TYR A 223 -8.04 13.80 8.19
C TYR A 223 -7.75 12.33 7.86
N HIS A 224 -6.73 12.08 7.03
CA HIS A 224 -6.40 10.76 6.50
C HIS A 224 -4.96 10.40 6.81
N PHE A 225 -4.73 9.13 7.07
CA PHE A 225 -3.41 8.56 7.22
C PHE A 225 -3.04 7.83 5.96
N ALA A 226 -1.85 8.12 5.46
CA ALA A 226 -1.21 7.38 4.40
C ALA A 226 0.17 6.93 4.85
N MET A 227 0.51 5.69 4.56
CA MET A 227 1.84 5.13 4.73
C MET A 227 2.35 4.64 3.38
N VAL A 228 3.61 4.96 3.08
CA VAL A 228 4.32 4.48 1.90
C VAL A 228 5.62 3.87 2.37
N ASP A 229 5.82 2.59 2.09
CA ASP A 229 7.05 1.86 2.36
C ASP A 229 7.59 1.36 1.02
N ALA A 230 8.79 1.78 0.63
CA ALA A 230 9.31 1.51 -0.69
C ALA A 230 10.82 1.32 -0.71
N VAL A 231 11.24 0.28 -1.45
CA VAL A 231 12.62 0.13 -1.93
C VAL A 231 12.63 0.36 -3.42
N CYS A 232 13.50 1.24 -3.88
CA CYS A 232 13.66 1.65 -5.27
C CYS A 232 15.15 1.76 -5.58
N GLY A 233 15.74 0.64 -5.99
CA GLY A 233 17.15 0.54 -6.35
C GLY A 233 17.37 -0.30 -7.62
N SER A 234 18.64 -0.61 -7.87
CA SER A 234 19.06 -1.27 -9.12
C SER A 234 18.68 -2.75 -9.20
N ASN A 235 18.43 -3.43 -8.07
CA ASN A 235 18.03 -4.84 -8.04
C ASN A 235 16.50 -4.97 -8.08
N PRO A 236 15.91 -5.44 -9.20
CA PRO A 236 14.45 -5.50 -9.32
C PRO A 236 13.79 -6.42 -8.30
N ARG A 237 14.50 -7.45 -7.79
CA ARG A 237 13.96 -8.41 -6.83
C ARG A 237 13.69 -7.83 -5.44
N GLU A 238 14.40 -6.76 -5.09
CA GLU A 238 14.26 -6.08 -3.80
C GLU A 238 13.24 -4.94 -3.87
N ASN A 239 13.03 -4.41 -5.07
CA ASN A 239 12.13 -3.28 -5.29
C ASN A 239 10.70 -3.65 -4.96
N HIS A 240 10.08 -2.80 -4.14
CA HIS A 240 8.70 -2.94 -3.75
C HIS A 240 8.11 -1.60 -3.37
N ILE A 241 6.77 -1.55 -3.40
CA ILE A 241 6.01 -0.46 -2.79
C ILE A 241 4.88 -1.11 -2.01
N ARG A 242 4.74 -0.73 -0.74
CA ARG A 242 3.59 -1.01 0.09
C ARG A 242 2.94 0.31 0.43
N PHE A 243 1.64 0.36 0.20
CA PHE A 243 0.82 1.54 0.42
C PHE A 243 -0.30 1.18 1.39
N ARG A 244 -0.56 2.07 2.32
CA ARG A 244 -1.71 1.94 3.21
C ARG A 244 -2.39 3.27 3.38
N PHE A 245 -3.70 3.26 3.32
CA PHE A 245 -4.53 4.45 3.46
C PHE A 245 -5.71 4.17 4.38
N LYS A 246 -5.98 5.07 5.33
CA LYS A 246 -7.13 4.97 6.23
C LYS A 246 -7.58 6.32 6.76
N GLY A 247 -8.88 6.43 7.03
CA GLY A 247 -9.45 7.48 7.89
C GLY A 247 -10.33 8.45 7.13
N GLY A 248 -10.73 9.55 7.79
CA GLY A 248 -11.36 10.71 7.17
C GLY A 248 -12.34 11.51 8.01
N GLY A 249 -12.50 12.79 7.62
CA GLY A 249 -13.27 13.78 8.39
C GLY A 249 -14.78 13.66 8.26
N THR A 250 -15.26 12.71 7.47
CA THR A 250 -16.66 12.60 7.03
C THR A 250 -17.38 11.38 7.61
N THR A 251 -18.60 11.09 7.11
CA THR A 251 -19.39 9.90 7.48
C THR A 251 -18.72 8.62 7.00
N ALA A 252 -19.02 7.47 7.62
CA ALA A 252 -18.42 6.19 7.25
C ALA A 252 -18.61 5.85 5.76
N VAL A 253 -19.81 6.10 5.23
CA VAL A 253 -20.15 5.89 3.82
C VAL A 253 -19.28 6.73 2.88
N GLN A 254 -19.03 8.01 3.23
CA GLN A 254 -18.18 8.88 2.41
C GLN A 254 -16.71 8.43 2.40
N ARG A 255 -16.20 7.96 3.54
CA ARG A 255 -14.84 7.43 3.64
C ARG A 255 -14.66 6.13 2.86
N GLU A 256 -15.65 5.24 2.92
CA GLU A 256 -15.68 4.00 2.16
C GLU A 256 -15.72 4.27 0.64
N ARG A 257 -16.55 5.23 0.19
CA ARG A 257 -16.57 5.64 -1.23
C ARG A 257 -15.22 6.16 -1.72
N ARG A 258 -14.46 6.88 -0.88
CA ARG A 258 -13.09 7.23 -1.25
C ARG A 258 -12.17 6.01 -1.27
N ALA A 259 -12.31 5.10 -0.31
CA ALA A 259 -11.53 3.86 -0.33
C ALA A 259 -11.74 3.08 -1.64
N LEU A 260 -12.98 3.06 -2.17
CA LEU A 260 -13.28 2.52 -3.51
C LEU A 260 -12.57 3.30 -4.62
N PHE A 261 -12.61 4.64 -4.61
CA PHE A 261 -11.85 5.46 -5.57
C PHE A 261 -10.34 5.14 -5.54
N ILE A 262 -9.74 5.05 -4.35
CA ILE A 262 -8.32 4.73 -4.17
C ILE A 262 -8.02 3.34 -4.71
N THR A 263 -8.91 2.37 -4.46
CA THR A 263 -8.80 0.99 -4.95
C THR A 263 -8.75 0.97 -6.48
N GLU A 264 -9.70 1.62 -7.14
CA GLU A 264 -9.78 1.69 -8.61
C GLU A 264 -8.51 2.30 -9.23
N VAL A 265 -7.97 3.37 -8.62
CA VAL A 265 -6.72 4.00 -9.08
C VAL A 265 -5.52 3.07 -8.90
N LEU A 266 -5.41 2.39 -7.75
CA LEU A 266 -4.29 1.50 -7.44
C LEU A 266 -4.30 0.26 -8.34
N GLU A 267 -5.47 -0.34 -8.56
CA GLU A 267 -5.65 -1.49 -9.45
C GLU A 267 -5.31 -1.13 -10.90
N ALA A 268 -5.76 0.04 -11.40
CA ALA A 268 -5.40 0.56 -12.72
C ALA A 268 -3.88 0.79 -12.88
N ASN A 269 -3.14 0.90 -11.77
CA ASN A 269 -1.69 1.04 -11.73
C ASN A 269 -0.97 -0.26 -11.34
N ASN A 270 -1.62 -1.41 -11.47
CA ASN A 270 -1.07 -2.76 -11.23
C ASN A 270 -0.66 -3.04 -9.79
N PHE A 271 -1.24 -2.37 -8.80
CA PHE A 271 -1.10 -2.78 -7.41
C PHE A 271 -2.03 -3.94 -7.10
N PHE A 272 -1.58 -4.86 -6.25
CA PHE A 272 -2.48 -5.79 -5.55
C PHE A 272 -3.11 -5.06 -4.38
N VAL A 273 -4.44 -4.92 -4.38
CA VAL A 273 -5.19 -4.12 -3.39
C VAL A 273 -6.09 -5.01 -2.54
N ASP A 274 -6.13 -4.77 -1.23
CA ASP A 274 -7.14 -5.29 -0.30
C ASP A 274 -7.83 -4.09 0.36
N GLN A 275 -9.15 -4.02 0.25
CA GLN A 275 -9.99 -2.96 0.80
C GLN A 275 -10.97 -3.56 1.82
N ARG A 276 -11.03 -2.93 3.00
CA ARG A 276 -11.94 -3.29 4.09
C ARG A 276 -12.55 -2.03 4.69
N GLY A 277 -13.75 -1.66 4.23
CA GLY A 277 -14.40 -0.42 4.63
C GLY A 277 -13.59 0.81 4.19
N ASP A 278 -13.07 1.59 5.15
CA ASP A 278 -12.25 2.78 4.84
C ASP A 278 -10.73 2.52 4.84
N LEU A 279 -10.31 1.28 5.10
CA LEU A 279 -8.92 0.85 5.04
C LEU A 279 -8.62 0.30 3.65
N VAL A 280 -7.60 0.86 2.99
CA VAL A 280 -7.01 0.33 1.76
C VAL A 280 -5.56 -0.05 2.04
N THR A 281 -5.19 -1.27 1.68
CA THR A 281 -3.80 -1.71 1.64
C THR A 281 -3.47 -2.15 0.23
N ALA A 282 -2.28 -1.79 -0.25
CA ALA A 282 -1.86 -2.13 -1.60
C ALA A 282 -0.37 -2.45 -1.66
N SER A 283 0.02 -3.32 -2.58
CA SER A 283 1.42 -3.66 -2.77
C SER A 283 1.78 -3.96 -4.21
N ILE A 284 3.04 -3.67 -4.56
CA ILE A 284 3.70 -4.13 -5.77
C ILE A 284 5.09 -4.64 -5.36
N LEU A 285 5.51 -5.78 -5.92
CA LEU A 285 6.76 -6.45 -5.59
C LEU A 285 7.52 -6.74 -6.88
N GLU A 286 8.84 -6.88 -6.78
CA GLU A 286 9.73 -7.34 -7.84
C GLU A 286 9.67 -6.49 -9.14
N THR A 287 9.71 -5.16 -9.00
CA THR A 287 9.57 -4.21 -10.14
C THR A 287 10.90 -3.61 -10.60
N GLN A 288 10.98 -3.20 -11.86
CA GLN A 288 12.15 -2.46 -12.34
C GLN A 288 12.23 -1.09 -11.66
N GLN A 289 13.44 -0.56 -11.43
CA GLN A 289 13.63 0.73 -10.76
C GLN A 289 12.77 1.85 -11.38
N SER A 290 12.77 1.96 -12.70
CA SER A 290 11.99 2.97 -13.43
C SER A 290 10.48 2.81 -13.21
N GLU A 291 9.98 1.57 -13.13
CA GLU A 291 8.57 1.30 -12.85
C GLU A 291 8.22 1.67 -11.41
N THR A 292 9.10 1.34 -10.45
CA THR A 292 8.95 1.75 -9.05
C THR A 292 8.88 3.27 -8.92
N GLU A 293 9.78 4.00 -9.59
CA GLU A 293 9.77 5.46 -9.63
C GLU A 293 8.46 6.01 -10.21
N ASP A 294 7.99 5.49 -11.34
CA ASP A 294 6.74 5.92 -11.96
C ASP A 294 5.53 5.68 -11.03
N ARG A 295 5.51 4.55 -10.32
CA ARG A 295 4.45 4.24 -9.35
C ARG A 295 4.52 5.12 -8.12
N LEU A 296 5.70 5.49 -7.64
CA LEU A 296 5.86 6.46 -6.55
C LEU A 296 5.41 7.86 -6.98
N VAL A 297 5.71 8.30 -8.21
CA VAL A 297 5.18 9.55 -8.76
C VAL A 297 3.65 9.53 -8.79
N MET A 298 3.04 8.42 -9.22
CA MET A 298 1.59 8.26 -9.21
C MET A 298 1.02 8.33 -7.79
N LEU A 299 1.62 7.62 -6.82
CA LEU A 299 1.20 7.69 -5.42
C LEU A 299 1.29 9.11 -4.85
N GLY A 300 2.34 9.86 -5.17
CA GLY A 300 2.48 11.24 -4.75
C GLY A 300 1.33 12.13 -5.24
N ARG A 301 0.88 11.92 -6.49
CA ARG A 301 -0.32 12.58 -7.04
C ARG A 301 -1.58 12.16 -6.31
N LEU A 302 -1.73 10.87 -6.05
CA LEU A 302 -2.89 10.29 -5.37
C LEU A 302 -3.07 10.89 -3.97
N LEU A 303 -1.98 11.04 -3.21
CA LEU A 303 -2.00 11.67 -1.88
C LEU A 303 -2.58 13.08 -1.94
N GLY A 304 -2.11 13.92 -2.87
CA GLY A 304 -2.60 15.28 -3.02
C GLY A 304 -4.04 15.36 -3.52
N PHE A 305 -4.41 14.49 -4.45
CA PHE A 305 -5.74 14.47 -5.06
C PHE A 305 -6.82 13.95 -4.08
N SER A 306 -6.50 12.96 -3.25
CA SER A 306 -7.43 12.33 -2.31
C SER A 306 -7.82 13.18 -1.09
N ARG A 307 -7.09 14.28 -0.85
CA ARG A 307 -7.10 15.05 0.41
C ARG A 307 -8.48 15.55 0.83
N LEU A 308 -9.23 16.19 -0.07
CA LEU A 308 -10.55 16.77 0.21
C LEU A 308 -11.69 16.02 -0.48
N LEU A 309 -11.40 14.82 -0.97
CA LEU A 309 -12.28 14.15 -1.91
C LEU A 309 -13.54 13.59 -1.23
N ASP A 310 -13.45 13.21 0.04
CA ASP A 310 -14.59 12.67 0.80
C ASP A 310 -15.82 13.57 0.82
N ALA A 311 -15.62 14.89 0.86
CA ALA A 311 -16.71 15.86 0.90
C ALA A 311 -17.52 15.88 -0.42
N THR A 312 -16.91 15.41 -1.52
CA THR A 312 -17.51 15.34 -2.85
C THR A 312 -18.18 14.00 -3.15
N MET A 313 -17.91 12.97 -2.33
CA MET A 313 -18.40 11.58 -2.52
C MET A 313 -19.86 11.40 -2.05
N ARG A 314 -20.80 12.13 -2.66
CA ARG A 314 -22.23 12.16 -2.25
C ARG A 314 -23.06 10.99 -2.77
N ASP A 315 -22.64 10.36 -3.86
CA ASP A 315 -23.34 9.24 -4.49
C ASP A 315 -22.37 8.10 -4.83
N ASP A 316 -22.91 6.89 -4.96
CA ASP A 316 -22.19 5.65 -5.24
C ASP A 316 -21.60 5.62 -6.65
N THR A 317 -22.01 6.51 -7.56
CA THR A 317 -21.43 6.59 -8.91
C THR A 317 -20.20 7.49 -9.00
N VAL A 318 -20.01 8.39 -8.03
CA VAL A 318 -19.01 9.47 -8.09
C VAL A 318 -17.59 8.93 -8.01
N HIS A 319 -17.35 7.87 -7.23
CA HIS A 319 -16.00 7.32 -7.03
C HIS A 319 -15.37 6.85 -8.35
N LYS A 320 -16.15 6.25 -9.27
CA LYS A 320 -15.67 5.80 -10.59
C LYS A 320 -15.36 6.96 -11.52
N LYS A 321 -16.23 7.97 -11.57
CA LYS A 321 -16.01 9.18 -12.40
C LYS A 321 -14.73 9.90 -11.97
N VAL A 322 -14.52 10.00 -10.66
CA VAL A 322 -13.34 10.63 -10.06
C VAL A 322 -12.08 9.79 -10.27
N ALA A 323 -12.16 8.46 -10.19
CA ALA A 323 -11.06 7.56 -10.52
C ALA A 323 -10.62 7.74 -11.98
N ARG A 324 -11.60 7.81 -12.89
CA ARG A 324 -11.37 8.07 -14.30
C ARG A 324 -10.70 9.43 -14.52
N ALA A 325 -11.21 10.49 -13.91
CA ALA A 325 -10.60 11.82 -13.99
C ALA A 325 -9.14 11.84 -13.51
N PHE A 326 -8.83 11.11 -12.42
CA PHE A 326 -7.45 10.98 -11.95
C PHE A 326 -6.56 10.26 -12.96
N ILE A 327 -7.02 9.12 -13.50
CA ILE A 327 -6.28 8.31 -14.48
C ILE A 327 -6.03 9.11 -15.77
N ASP A 328 -7.02 9.89 -16.22
CA ASP A 328 -6.94 10.72 -17.42
C ASP A 328 -6.17 12.05 -17.17
N GLY A 329 -5.76 12.33 -15.92
CA GLY A 329 -4.96 13.50 -15.55
C GLY A 329 -5.75 14.80 -15.29
N ASP A 330 -7.08 14.74 -15.22
CA ASP A 330 -7.96 15.86 -14.84
C ASP A 330 -7.98 16.05 -13.31
N TYR A 331 -6.86 16.54 -12.76
CA TYR A 331 -6.74 16.80 -11.32
C TYR A 331 -7.63 17.95 -10.83
N ALA A 332 -8.12 18.78 -11.75
CA ALA A 332 -9.02 19.88 -11.47
C ALA A 332 -10.49 19.43 -11.41
N LEU A 333 -10.82 18.17 -11.71
CA LEU A 333 -12.19 17.64 -11.74
C LEU A 333 -13.12 18.44 -12.65
N THR A 334 -12.58 19.02 -13.72
CA THR A 334 -13.35 19.87 -14.66
C THR A 334 -14.44 19.09 -15.37
N THR A 335 -14.18 17.82 -15.67
CA THR A 335 -15.11 16.92 -16.37
C THR A 335 -16.22 16.40 -15.46
N VAL A 336 -15.98 16.34 -14.15
CA VAL A 336 -16.94 15.78 -13.17
C VAL A 336 -17.96 16.83 -12.69
N GLY A 337 -17.64 18.13 -12.81
CA GLY A 337 -18.50 19.23 -12.35
C GLY A 337 -19.50 19.78 -13.38
N GLN A 338 -19.53 19.24 -14.60
CA GLN A 338 -20.41 19.71 -15.69
C GLN A 338 -21.71 18.88 -15.88
N GLU A 339 -21.94 17.88 -15.02
CA GLU A 339 -23.18 17.07 -14.97
C GLU A 339 -23.95 17.30 -13.66
#